data_AF-A0A3D4B361-F1
#
_entry.id   AF-A0A3D4B361-F1
#
_cell.length_a   1.000
_cell.length_b   1.000
_cell.length_c   1.000
_cell.angle_alpha   90.00
_cell.angle_beta   90.00
_cell.angle_gamma   90.00
#
_symmetry.space_group_name_H-M   'P 1'
#
loop_
_entity.id
_entity.type
_entity.pdbx_description
1 polymer ?
#
loop_
_entity_poly.entity_id
_entity_poly.type
_entity_poly.pdbx_seq_one_letter_code
_entity_poly.pdbx_strand_id
1 'polypeptide(L)'
;KIATGHTADDQAETVLMRLVRGSGPDGLSGIRPVRDGWIIRPLLNVTREEVTAYQATHKLSARFDATNTEQDMLRNKIRHHLLPLLQDEYNPKIQGALSRLADVMRVESSYLDRELEALTTQLIHPVNRDAVRIDLTSWQTIPVALRRRLIRQAVQEAGGRSTR
;
A
#
# COMPACT_ATOMS: atom_id res chain seq x y z
N LYS A 1 2.56 -8.90 18.78
CA LYS A 1 2.75 -8.08 17.55
C LYS A 1 3.99 -8.59 16.84
N ILE A 2 4.02 -8.57 15.49
CA ILE A 2 5.18 -8.92 14.67
C ILE A 2 5.77 -7.65 14.07
N ALA A 3 7.05 -7.39 14.32
CA ALA A 3 7.76 -6.27 13.70
C ALA A 3 8.48 -6.72 12.43
N THR A 4 8.38 -5.93 11.35
CA THR A 4 9.09 -6.18 10.09
C THR A 4 9.98 -5.01 9.73
N GLY A 5 11.14 -5.29 9.13
CA GLY A 5 12.19 -4.30 8.83
C GLY A 5 11.99 -3.51 7.54
N HIS A 6 10.75 -3.18 7.18
CA HIS A 6 10.49 -2.34 6.00
C HIS A 6 10.92 -0.89 6.28
N THR A 7 11.63 -0.30 5.32
CA THR A 7 12.24 1.03 5.35
C THR A 7 11.49 2.03 4.46
N ALA A 8 11.90 3.30 4.49
CA ALA A 8 11.41 4.34 3.59
C ALA A 8 11.72 4.01 2.11
N ASP A 9 12.83 3.32 1.83
CA ASP A 9 13.17 2.83 0.49
C ASP A 9 12.18 1.78 -0.01
N ASP A 10 11.83 0.81 0.85
CA ASP A 10 10.81 -0.20 0.52
C ASP A 10 9.45 0.44 0.23
N GLN A 11 9.16 1.56 0.92
CA GLN A 11 7.96 2.36 0.66
C GLN A 11 7.99 2.99 -0.73
N ALA A 12 9.06 3.70 -1.08
CA ALA A 12 9.22 4.32 -2.38
C ALA A 12 9.14 3.31 -3.52
N GLU A 13 9.84 2.16 -3.40
CA GLU A 13 9.78 1.06 -4.35
C GLU A 13 8.34 0.54 -4.54
N THR A 14 7.62 0.32 -3.44
CA THR A 14 6.24 -0.20 -3.48
C THR A 14 5.30 0.78 -4.16
N VAL A 15 5.44 2.07 -3.89
CA VAL A 15 4.60 3.12 -4.50
C VAL A 15 4.83 3.17 -6.00
N LEU A 16 6.09 3.21 -6.46
CA LEU A 16 6.41 3.20 -7.89
C LEU A 16 5.92 1.93 -8.58
N MET A 17 6.11 0.77 -7.94
CA MET A 17 5.65 -0.51 -8.50
C MET A 17 4.14 -0.51 -8.73
N ARG A 18 3.37 0.01 -7.76
CA ARG A 18 1.91 0.10 -7.85
C ARG A 18 1.47 1.18 -8.83
N LEU A 19 2.20 2.28 -8.92
CA LEU A 19 1.96 3.31 -9.93
C LEU A 19 2.10 2.74 -11.35
N VAL A 20 3.20 2.04 -11.63
CA VAL A 20 3.45 1.41 -12.95
C VAL A 20 2.40 0.34 -13.28
N ARG A 21 1.86 -0.36 -12.27
CA ARG A 21 0.76 -1.33 -12.43
C ARG A 21 -0.62 -0.67 -12.60
N GLY A 22 -0.72 0.67 -12.55
CA GLY A 22 -1.98 1.39 -12.69
C GLY A 22 -2.88 1.31 -11.46
N SER A 23 -2.31 1.17 -10.26
CA SER A 23 -3.09 1.13 -9.02
C SER A 23 -3.75 2.48 -8.71
N GLY A 24 -4.97 2.42 -8.16
CA GLY A 24 -5.66 3.59 -7.61
C GLY A 24 -5.18 3.99 -6.20
N PRO A 25 -5.90 4.91 -5.53
CA PRO A 25 -5.50 5.48 -4.23
C PRO A 25 -5.14 4.44 -3.14
N ASP A 26 -5.87 3.34 -3.06
CA ASP A 26 -5.60 2.27 -2.09
C ASP A 26 -4.25 1.59 -2.32
N GLY A 27 -3.87 1.42 -3.58
CA GLY A 27 -2.55 0.89 -3.94
C GLY A 27 -1.48 1.94 -3.72
N LEU A 28 -1.72 3.19 -4.12
CA LEU A 28 -0.75 4.28 -3.92
C LEU A 28 -0.51 4.63 -2.45
N SER A 29 -1.38 4.18 -1.53
CA SER A 29 -1.15 4.23 -0.08
C SER A 29 0.09 3.42 0.39
N GLY A 30 0.76 2.70 -0.51
CA GLY A 30 2.00 1.98 -0.22
C GLY A 30 1.86 0.91 0.87
N ILE A 31 2.95 0.67 1.56
CA ILE A 31 3.07 -0.16 2.76
C ILE A 31 2.46 0.61 3.95
N ARG A 32 1.59 -0.05 4.74
CA ARG A 32 0.99 0.54 5.95
C ARG A 32 1.91 0.37 7.16
N PRO A 33 2.09 1.38 8.03
CA PRO A 33 2.88 1.26 9.26
C PRO A 33 2.37 0.14 10.18
N VAL A 34 1.04 0.02 10.28
CA VAL A 34 0.36 -1.08 10.98
C VAL A 34 -0.58 -1.78 10.00
N ARG A 35 -0.52 -3.11 9.97
CA ARG A 35 -1.43 -3.94 9.18
C ARG A 35 -2.13 -4.95 10.10
N ASP A 36 -3.45 -5.05 9.93
CA ASP A 36 -4.34 -5.98 10.62
C ASP A 36 -4.27 -5.88 12.17
N GLY A 37 -3.73 -4.79 12.71
CA GLY A 37 -3.57 -4.54 14.15
C GLY A 37 -2.36 -5.24 14.81
N TRP A 38 -1.70 -6.18 14.13
CA TRP A 38 -0.63 -6.99 14.74
C TRP A 38 0.71 -6.99 14.00
N ILE A 39 0.76 -6.61 12.72
CA ILE A 39 2.01 -6.40 11.98
C ILE A 39 2.39 -4.92 12.06
N ILE A 40 3.58 -4.62 12.60
CA ILE A 40 4.12 -3.27 12.73
C ILE A 40 5.40 -3.10 11.91
N ARG A 41 5.63 -1.89 11.40
CA ARG A 41 6.83 -1.50 10.62
C ARG A 41 7.45 -0.24 11.22
N PRO A 42 8.22 -0.38 12.32
CA PRO A 42 8.78 0.77 13.03
C PRO A 42 9.74 1.60 12.18
N LEU A 43 10.41 0.96 11.21
CA LEU A 43 11.45 1.58 10.39
C LEU A 43 10.91 2.22 9.11
N LEU A 44 9.59 2.32 8.91
CA LEU A 44 9.01 2.73 7.63
C LEU A 44 9.35 4.18 7.23
N ASN A 45 9.75 5.01 8.21
CA ASN A 45 10.19 6.39 8.01
C ASN A 45 11.72 6.54 8.07
N VAL A 46 12.46 5.42 8.18
CA VAL A 46 13.92 5.38 8.27
C VAL A 46 14.47 4.94 6.91
N THR A 47 15.42 5.69 6.39
CA THR A 47 16.13 5.41 5.14
C THR A 47 17.16 4.30 5.30
N ARG A 48 17.51 3.65 4.20
CA ARG A 48 18.56 2.61 4.21
C ARG A 48 19.91 3.20 4.62
N GLU A 49 20.20 4.45 4.24
CA GLU A 49 21.40 5.17 4.66
C GLU A 49 21.47 5.34 6.18
N GLU A 50 20.37 5.71 6.83
CA GLU A 50 20.28 5.82 8.29
C GLU A 50 20.48 4.47 8.97
N VAL A 51 19.93 3.39 8.40
CA VAL A 51 20.14 2.02 8.91
C VAL A 51 21.62 1.63 8.81
N THR A 52 22.27 1.89 7.67
CA THR A 52 23.69 1.59 7.47
C THR A 52 24.59 2.44 8.38
N ALA A 53 24.27 3.73 8.55
CA ALA A 53 24.98 4.60 9.48
C ALA A 53 24.86 4.09 10.93
N TYR A 54 23.66 3.70 11.35
CA TYR A 54 23.43 3.12 12.68
C TYR A 54 24.24 1.84 12.90
N GLN A 55 24.29 0.95 11.90
CA GLN A 55 25.10 -0.27 11.96
C GLN A 55 26.58 0.04 12.11
N ALA A 56 27.11 1.00 11.35
CA ALA A 56 28.50 1.41 11.42
C ALA A 56 28.85 2.00 12.80
N THR A 57 28.03 2.89 13.33
CA THR A 57 28.23 3.51 14.65
C THR A 57 28.24 2.48 15.78
N HIS A 58 27.39 1.46 15.70
CA HIS A 58 27.24 0.44 16.74
C HIS A 58 28.04 -0.84 16.46
N LYS A 59 28.85 -0.87 15.40
CA LYS A 59 29.65 -2.04 14.97
C LYS A 59 28.80 -3.31 14.82
N LEU A 60 27.61 -3.17 14.25
CA LEU A 60 26.69 -4.28 14.02
C LEU A 60 26.95 -4.90 12.65
N SER A 61 27.17 -6.20 12.60
CA SER A 61 27.30 -6.95 11.35
C SER A 61 25.94 -7.46 10.89
N ALA A 62 25.45 -6.99 9.74
CA ALA A 62 24.26 -7.54 9.12
C ALA A 62 24.57 -8.92 8.54
N ARG A 63 23.69 -9.90 8.77
CA ARG A 63 23.76 -11.19 8.09
C ARG A 63 23.09 -11.05 6.73
N PHE A 64 23.81 -11.38 5.66
CA PHE A 64 23.24 -11.43 4.33
C PHE A 64 22.33 -12.65 4.20
N ASP A 65 21.07 -12.40 3.86
CA ASP A 65 20.08 -13.44 3.52
C ASP A 65 19.98 -13.53 1.99
N ALA A 66 20.19 -14.71 1.43
CA ALA A 66 20.12 -14.96 -0.01
C ALA A 66 18.72 -14.74 -0.60
N THR A 67 17.66 -14.79 0.22
CA THR A 67 16.30 -14.43 -0.24
C THR A 67 16.11 -12.94 -0.49
N ASN A 68 17.04 -12.07 -0.05
CA ASN A 68 17.00 -10.64 -0.41
C ASN A 68 17.34 -10.38 -1.88
N THR A 69 18.08 -11.30 -2.50
CA THR A 69 18.43 -11.27 -3.94
C THR A 69 17.34 -11.90 -4.81
N GLU A 70 16.51 -12.78 -4.25
CA GLU A 70 15.41 -13.43 -4.95
C GLU A 70 14.08 -12.68 -4.73
N GLN A 71 13.90 -11.51 -5.34
CA GLN A 71 12.60 -10.83 -5.36
C GLN A 71 12.24 -10.25 -6.72
N ASP A 72 10.94 -10.28 -7.01
CA ASP A 72 10.18 -9.72 -8.14
C ASP A 72 11.03 -8.90 -9.14
N MET A 73 11.16 -9.40 -10.37
CA MET A 73 11.92 -8.75 -11.46
C MET A 73 11.55 -7.28 -11.63
N LEU A 74 10.29 -6.89 -11.41
CA LEU A 74 9.88 -5.50 -11.49
C LEU A 74 10.44 -4.67 -10.34
N ARG A 75 10.43 -5.21 -9.11
CA ARG A 75 10.97 -4.54 -7.93
C ARG A 75 12.46 -4.29 -8.06
N ASN A 76 13.22 -5.28 -8.54
CA ASN A 76 14.65 -5.12 -8.80
C ASN A 76 14.94 -4.05 -9.86
N LYS A 77 14.15 -4.01 -10.95
CA LYS A 77 14.26 -2.96 -11.96
C LYS A 77 13.98 -1.57 -11.38
N ILE A 78 12.99 -1.45 -10.50
CA ILE A 78 12.66 -0.18 -9.85
C ILE A 78 13.80 0.26 -8.94
N ARG A 79 14.29 -0.64 -8.07
CA ARG A 79 15.35 -0.35 -7.09
C ARG A 79 16.67 0.04 -7.77
N HIS A 80 17.10 -0.71 -8.78
CA HIS A 80 18.45 -0.56 -9.35
C HIS A 80 18.51 0.34 -10.58
N HIS A 81 17.38 0.69 -11.20
CA HIS A 81 17.38 1.52 -12.41
C HIS A 81 16.44 2.73 -12.28
N LEU A 82 15.15 2.52 -12.05
CA LEU A 82 14.18 3.63 -12.12
C LEU A 82 14.34 4.63 -10.97
N LEU A 83 14.45 4.15 -9.73
CA LEU A 83 14.54 5.02 -8.57
C LEU A 83 15.84 5.85 -8.58
N PRO A 84 17.04 5.28 -8.87
CA PRO A 84 18.25 6.06 -9.06
C PRO A 84 18.13 7.09 -10.18
N LEU A 85 17.60 6.71 -11.34
CA LEU A 85 17.38 7.64 -12.46
C LEU A 85 16.49 8.84 -12.05
N LEU A 86 15.38 8.57 -11.34
CA LEU A 86 14.50 9.63 -10.85
C LEU A 86 15.19 10.52 -9.80
N GLN A 87 16.05 9.94 -8.98
CA GLN A 87 16.80 10.67 -7.95
C GLN A 87 17.86 11.58 -8.56
N ASP A 88 18.63 11.07 -9.52
CA ASP A 88 19.78 11.75 -10.11
C ASP A 88 19.35 12.82 -11.14
N GLU A 89 18.37 12.50 -11.99
CA GLU A 89 18.02 13.36 -13.14
C GLU A 89 16.83 14.30 -12.88
N TYR A 90 15.99 14.02 -11.88
CA TYR A 90 14.72 14.75 -11.70
C TYR A 90 14.54 15.33 -10.30
N ASN A 91 14.63 14.50 -9.26
CA ASN A 91 14.34 14.92 -7.89
C ASN A 91 15.20 14.14 -6.89
N PRO A 92 16.26 14.75 -6.34
CA PRO A 92 17.11 14.13 -5.33
C PRO A 92 16.39 13.68 -4.06
N LYS A 93 15.15 14.16 -3.82
CA LYS A 93 14.30 13.82 -2.68
C LYS A 93 13.07 12.99 -3.09
N ILE A 94 13.14 12.27 -4.22
CA ILE A 94 12.01 11.51 -4.77
C ILE A 94 11.47 10.45 -3.81
N GLN A 95 12.33 9.74 -3.08
CA GLN A 95 11.91 8.76 -2.06
C GLN A 95 10.99 9.42 -1.02
N GLY A 96 11.40 10.57 -0.47
CA GLY A 96 10.59 11.33 0.47
C GLY A 96 9.30 11.85 -0.14
N ALA A 97 9.31 12.23 -1.42
CA ALA A 97 8.09 12.63 -2.13
C ALA A 97 7.10 11.47 -2.32
N LEU A 98 7.58 10.28 -2.65
CA LEU A 98 6.77 9.06 -2.78
C LEU A 98 6.20 8.62 -1.43
N SER A 99 6.97 8.70 -0.35
CA SER A 99 6.47 8.43 1.00
C SER A 99 5.37 9.41 1.40
N ARG A 100 5.53 10.71 1.14
CA ARG A 100 4.47 11.71 1.36
C ARG A 100 3.22 11.42 0.53
N LEU A 101 3.37 11.05 -0.74
CA LEU A 101 2.26 10.63 -1.59
C LEU A 101 1.51 9.44 -0.96
N ALA A 102 2.24 8.43 -0.47
CA ALA A 102 1.63 7.28 0.19
C ALA A 102 0.83 7.67 1.44
N ASP A 103 1.31 8.63 2.22
CA ASP A 103 0.61 9.09 3.41
C ASP A 103 -0.63 9.92 3.09
N VAL A 104 -0.58 10.81 2.09
CA VAL A 104 -1.76 11.53 1.59
C VAL A 104 -2.83 10.53 1.12
N MET A 105 -2.44 9.60 0.22
CA MET A 105 -3.35 8.59 -0.32
C MET A 105 -3.93 7.69 0.77
N ARG A 106 -3.16 7.41 1.83
CA ARG A 106 -3.63 6.63 2.98
C ARG A 106 -4.71 7.37 3.76
N VAL A 107 -4.53 8.66 4.03
CA VAL A 107 -5.52 9.47 4.75
C VAL A 107 -6.80 9.57 3.93
N GLU A 108 -6.70 9.81 2.62
CA GLU A 108 -7.85 9.87 1.72
C GLU A 108 -8.57 8.53 1.62
N SER A 109 -7.83 7.42 1.45
CA SER A 109 -8.39 6.06 1.46
C SER A 109 -9.14 5.78 2.76
N SER A 110 -8.54 6.09 3.91
CA SER A 110 -9.18 5.87 5.21
C SER A 110 -10.40 6.76 5.47
N TYR A 111 -10.47 7.95 4.87
CA TYR A 111 -11.69 8.73 4.89
C TYR A 111 -12.80 8.05 4.07
N LEU A 112 -12.51 7.67 2.84
CA LEU A 112 -13.49 7.00 1.97
C LEU A 112 -13.94 5.65 2.52
N ASP A 113 -13.05 4.90 3.17
CA ASP A 113 -13.39 3.61 3.79
C ASP A 113 -14.39 3.80 4.96
N ARG A 114 -14.25 4.88 5.75
CA ARG A 114 -15.21 5.22 6.83
C ARG A 114 -16.58 5.62 6.28
N GLU A 115 -16.61 6.45 5.23
CA GLU A 115 -17.87 6.81 4.57
C GLU A 115 -18.56 5.58 3.96
N LEU A 116 -17.77 4.64 3.44
CA LEU A 116 -18.27 3.39 2.87
C LEU A 116 -18.84 2.43 3.92
N GLU A 117 -18.27 2.39 5.13
CA GLU A 117 -18.70 1.47 6.20
C GLU A 117 -20.20 1.64 6.52
N ALA A 118 -20.66 2.89 6.67
CA ALA A 118 -22.06 3.21 6.93
C ALA A 118 -22.99 2.79 5.77
N LEU A 119 -22.53 2.94 4.53
CA LEU A 119 -23.30 2.60 3.32
C LEU A 119 -23.33 1.09 3.06
N THR A 120 -22.28 0.36 3.44
CA THR A 120 -22.14 -1.07 3.18
C THR A 120 -23.26 -1.86 3.84
N THR A 121 -23.52 -1.61 5.12
CA THR A 121 -24.61 -2.28 5.85
C THR A 121 -26.00 -2.00 5.27
N GLN A 122 -26.19 -0.83 4.67
CA GLN A 122 -27.46 -0.42 4.09
C GLN A 122 -27.68 -0.98 2.68
N LEU A 123 -26.61 -1.06 1.89
CA LEU A 123 -26.70 -1.31 0.45
C LEU A 123 -26.27 -2.71 0.03
N ILE A 124 -25.43 -3.39 0.80
CA ILE A 124 -24.99 -4.75 0.52
C ILE A 124 -25.78 -5.70 1.42
N HIS A 125 -26.48 -6.64 0.79
CA HIS A 125 -27.21 -7.67 1.52
C HIS A 125 -26.71 -9.05 1.11
N PRO A 126 -26.28 -9.90 2.05
CA PRO A 126 -25.88 -11.26 1.73
C PRO A 126 -27.10 -12.06 1.24
N VAL A 127 -26.90 -12.81 0.15
CA VAL A 127 -27.88 -13.77 -0.35
C VAL A 127 -27.53 -15.17 0.16
N ASN A 128 -26.24 -15.53 0.04
CA ASN A 128 -25.65 -16.75 0.60
C ASN A 128 -24.14 -16.54 0.80
N ARG A 129 -23.37 -17.62 1.00
CA ARG A 129 -21.91 -17.54 1.26
C ARG A 129 -21.09 -16.93 0.13
N ASP A 130 -21.54 -17.07 -1.11
CA ASP A 130 -20.77 -16.71 -2.31
C ASP A 130 -21.50 -15.65 -3.17
N ALA A 131 -22.55 -15.03 -2.62
CA ALA A 131 -23.37 -14.08 -3.35
C ALA A 131 -23.95 -13.00 -2.44
N VAL A 132 -23.90 -11.76 -2.92
CA VAL A 132 -24.52 -10.58 -2.32
C VAL A 132 -25.41 -9.87 -3.34
N ARG A 133 -26.41 -9.14 -2.86
CA ARG A 133 -27.25 -8.24 -3.67
C ARG A 133 -27.00 -6.80 -3.27
N ILE A 134 -27.10 -5.90 -4.25
CA ILE A 134 -26.95 -4.46 -4.06
C ILE A 134 -28.22 -3.77 -4.54
N ASP A 135 -28.77 -2.84 -3.76
CA ASP A 135 -29.86 -1.98 -4.22
C ASP A 135 -29.33 -1.00 -5.28
N LEU A 136 -29.73 -1.21 -6.54
CA LEU A 136 -29.27 -0.41 -7.67
C LEU A 136 -29.73 1.04 -7.59
N THR A 137 -30.96 1.29 -7.11
CA THR A 137 -31.53 2.65 -7.04
C THR A 137 -30.75 3.46 -6.04
N SER A 138 -30.58 2.93 -4.83
CA SER A 138 -29.82 3.58 -3.77
C SER A 138 -28.34 3.71 -4.12
N TRP A 139 -27.72 2.69 -4.74
CA TRP A 139 -26.34 2.76 -5.23
C TRP A 139 -26.12 3.85 -6.28
N GLN A 140 -27.07 4.11 -7.17
CA GLN A 140 -26.92 5.17 -8.18
C GLN A 140 -26.87 6.57 -7.59
N THR A 141 -27.42 6.78 -6.38
CA THR A 141 -27.44 8.08 -5.71
C THR A 141 -26.12 8.47 -5.06
N ILE A 142 -25.22 7.50 -4.80
CA ILE A 142 -23.96 7.79 -4.10
C ILE A 142 -22.84 8.24 -5.07
N PRO A 143 -21.86 9.03 -4.59
CA PRO A 143 -20.71 9.47 -5.38
C PRO A 143 -19.97 8.32 -6.08
N VAL A 144 -19.46 8.57 -7.30
CA VAL A 144 -18.79 7.56 -8.13
C VAL A 144 -17.60 6.87 -7.43
N ALA A 145 -16.87 7.60 -6.59
CA ALA A 145 -15.78 7.04 -5.78
C ALA A 145 -16.27 5.96 -4.81
N LEU A 146 -17.40 6.21 -4.12
CA LEU A 146 -18.00 5.25 -3.19
C LEU A 146 -18.64 4.09 -3.95
N ARG A 147 -19.28 4.34 -5.10
CA ARG A 147 -19.80 3.28 -5.98
C ARG A 147 -18.74 2.25 -6.35
N ARG A 148 -17.56 2.72 -6.79
CA ARG A 148 -16.43 1.85 -7.17
C ARG A 148 -15.92 1.02 -5.99
N ARG A 149 -15.80 1.62 -4.80
CA ARG A 149 -15.36 0.92 -3.59
C ARG A 149 -16.41 -0.08 -3.09
N LEU A 150 -17.70 0.26 -3.16
CA LEU A 150 -18.79 -0.63 -2.76
C LEU A 150 -18.82 -1.91 -3.60
N ILE A 151 -18.62 -1.80 -4.91
CA ILE A 151 -18.50 -2.99 -5.79
C ILE A 151 -17.31 -3.86 -5.36
N ARG A 152 -16.16 -3.24 -5.06
CA ARG A 152 -14.98 -3.98 -4.58
C ARG A 152 -15.27 -4.71 -3.25
N GLN A 153 -15.99 -4.07 -2.34
CA GLN A 153 -16.40 -4.65 -1.06
C GLN A 153 -17.40 -5.81 -1.27
N ALA A 154 -18.41 -5.62 -2.13
CA ALA A 154 -19.38 -6.66 -2.48
C ALA A 154 -18.71 -7.91 -3.05
N VAL A 155 -17.71 -7.75 -3.93
CA VAL A 155 -16.93 -8.87 -4.46
C VAL A 155 -16.17 -9.61 -3.35
N GLN A 156 -15.62 -8.88 -2.36
CA GLN A 156 -14.94 -9.52 -1.21
C GLN A 156 -15.91 -10.30 -0.32
N GLU A 157 -17.10 -9.76 -0.07
CA GLU A 157 -18.14 -10.42 0.73
C GLU A 157 -18.72 -11.66 0.04
N ALA A 158 -18.77 -11.67 -1.30
CA ALA A 158 -19.16 -12.82 -2.10
C ALA A 158 -18.05 -13.89 -2.25
N GLY A 159 -16.98 -13.83 -1.44
CA GLY A 159 -15.86 -14.79 -1.48
C GLY A 159 -14.82 -14.52 -2.56
N GLY A 160 -14.98 -13.44 -3.34
CA GLY A 160 -14.00 -13.02 -4.34
C GLY A 160 -12.73 -12.49 -3.71
N ARG A 161 -11.57 -12.95 -4.20
CA ARG A 161 -10.29 -12.34 -3.85
C ARG A 161 -10.12 -11.05 -4.66
N SER A 162 -10.30 -9.90 -4.02
CA SER A 162 -9.91 -8.63 -4.64
C SER A 162 -8.39 -8.63 -4.80
N THR A 163 -7.93 -8.80 -6.04
CA THR A 163 -6.53 -8.58 -6.41
C THR A 163 -6.16 -7.13 -6.08
N ARG A 164 -5.13 -6.96 -5.25
CA ARG A 164 -4.57 -5.67 -4.88
C ARG A 164 -3.46 -5.28 -5.86
#